data_AF-A0A7S3C1G0-F1
#
_entry.id   AF-A0A7S3C1G0-F1
#
_cell.length_a   1.000
_cell.length_b   1.000
_cell.length_c   1.000
_cell.angle_alpha   90.00
_cell.angle_beta   90.00
_cell.angle_gamma   90.00
#
_symmetry.space_group_name_H-M   'P 1'
#
loop_
_entity.id
_entity.type
_entity.pdbx_description
1 polymer ?
#
loop_
_entity_poly.entity_id
_entity_poly.type
_entity_poly.pdbx_seq_one_letter_code
_entity_poly.pdbx_strand_id
1 'polypeptide(L)'
;NRSAALASLLALGVAAPAASAAAASAPSFEGNAVEWRPLTPLPAPLSDFSATLLAATAAGEPDEIAITGGCAAAQELLCLEGDASCFFVCPSATNTTLMYDPAADAWRE
;
A
#
# COMPACT_ATOMS: atom_id res chain seq x y z
N ASN A 1 8.28 -31.04 -61.50
CA ASN A 1 8.38 -32.24 -60.64
C ASN A 1 7.88 -31.89 -59.26
N ARG A 2 6.59 -32.14 -58.98
CA ARG A 2 6.08 -33.32 -58.24
C ARG A 2 6.73 -33.40 -56.85
N SER A 3 6.09 -32.83 -55.83
CA SER A 3 5.09 -33.48 -54.98
C SER A 3 5.71 -34.26 -53.82
N ALA A 4 5.46 -33.73 -52.62
CA ALA A 4 5.11 -34.42 -51.36
C ALA A 4 6.08 -35.43 -50.72
N ALA A 5 6.53 -35.08 -49.51
CA ALA A 5 6.54 -35.90 -48.30
C ALA A 5 6.90 -34.96 -47.12
N LEU A 6 5.99 -34.37 -46.33
CA LEU A 6 5.08 -34.93 -45.30
C LEU A 6 5.80 -35.68 -44.16
N ALA A 7 5.48 -35.25 -42.93
CA ALA A 7 5.78 -35.80 -41.59
C ALA A 7 7.21 -35.50 -41.06
N SER A 8 7.43 -34.91 -39.89
CA SER A 8 6.72 -34.99 -38.60
C SER A 8 6.90 -33.66 -37.82
N LEU A 9 5.88 -32.97 -37.33
CA LEU A 9 5.17 -33.21 -36.05
C LEU A 9 6.12 -33.46 -34.86
N LEU A 10 6.36 -32.42 -34.05
CA LEU A 10 6.29 -32.42 -32.57
C LEU A 10 6.48 -30.95 -32.11
N ALA A 11 5.40 -30.20 -31.94
CA ALA A 11 4.80 -29.98 -30.63
C ALA A 11 5.78 -29.40 -29.59
N LEU A 12 6.21 -28.14 -29.79
CA LEU A 12 6.42 -27.23 -28.65
C LEU A 12 5.55 -26.00 -28.87
N GLY A 13 4.24 -26.22 -28.82
CA GLY A 13 3.36 -25.21 -28.26
C GLY A 13 3.78 -25.04 -26.81
N VAL A 14 4.74 -24.14 -26.56
CA VAL A 14 4.87 -23.52 -25.25
C VAL A 14 3.58 -22.73 -25.12
N ALA A 15 2.55 -23.38 -24.56
CA ALA A 15 1.48 -22.67 -23.92
C ALA A 15 2.18 -21.81 -22.87
N ALA A 16 2.49 -20.56 -23.23
CA ALA A 16 2.69 -19.54 -22.23
C ALA A 16 1.49 -19.70 -21.29
N PRO A 17 1.70 -19.90 -19.99
CA PRO A 17 0.58 -19.79 -19.08
C PRO A 17 0.00 -18.42 -19.38
N ALA A 18 -1.21 -18.39 -19.95
CA ALA A 18 -2.02 -17.20 -19.91
C ALA A 18 -2.13 -16.95 -18.41
N ALA A 19 -1.27 -16.07 -17.89
CA ALA A 19 -1.39 -15.58 -16.55
C ALA A 19 -2.82 -15.07 -16.51
N SER A 20 -3.68 -15.81 -15.81
CA SER A 20 -4.99 -15.33 -15.48
C SER A 20 -4.69 -14.08 -14.69
N ALA A 21 -4.81 -12.92 -15.33
CA ALA A 21 -4.93 -11.67 -14.63
C ALA A 21 -6.23 -11.84 -13.87
N ALA A 22 -6.13 -12.39 -12.65
CA ALA A 22 -7.18 -12.27 -11.67
C ALA A 22 -7.46 -10.78 -11.66
N ALA A 23 -8.64 -10.40 -12.16
CA ALA A 23 -9.05 -9.02 -12.18
C ALA A 23 -8.93 -8.55 -10.73
N ALA A 24 -7.93 -7.70 -10.47
CA ALA A 24 -7.77 -7.12 -9.15
C ALA A 24 -9.12 -6.48 -8.83
N SER A 25 -9.78 -6.95 -7.77
CA SER A 25 -11.07 -6.42 -7.36
C SER A 25 -10.91 -4.91 -7.27
N ALA A 26 -11.70 -4.17 -8.06
CA ALA A 26 -11.68 -2.72 -7.99
C ALA A 26 -11.92 -2.33 -6.53
N PRO A 27 -11.10 -1.42 -5.97
CA PRO A 27 -11.29 -1.00 -4.60
C PRO A 27 -12.69 -0.43 -4.45
N SER A 28 -13.39 -0.89 -3.42
CA SER A 28 -14.73 -0.38 -3.10
C SER A 28 -14.81 -0.06 -1.63
N PHE A 29 -15.56 0.99 -1.32
CA PHE A 29 -15.86 1.42 0.04
C PHE A 29 -17.38 1.60 0.13
N GLU A 30 -18.00 0.91 1.09
CA GLU A 30 -19.46 0.89 1.27
C GLU A 30 -20.24 0.53 -0.02
N GLY A 31 -19.66 -0.34 -0.86
CA GLY A 31 -20.27 -0.79 -2.11
C GLY A 31 -20.14 0.19 -3.29
N ASN A 32 -19.51 1.35 -3.10
CA ASN A 32 -19.18 2.27 -4.18
C ASN A 32 -17.80 1.97 -4.74
N ALA A 33 -17.65 2.07 -6.06
CA ALA A 33 -16.33 2.04 -6.69
C ALA A 33 -15.51 3.23 -6.19
N VAL A 34 -14.30 2.96 -5.69
CA VAL A 34 -13.35 3.98 -5.26
C VAL A 34 -12.24 4.06 -6.29
N GLU A 35 -11.68 5.25 -6.49
CA GLU A 35 -10.46 5.43 -7.26
C GLU A 35 -9.34 5.79 -6.29
N TRP A 36 -8.25 5.00 -6.29
CA TRP A 36 -7.05 5.39 -5.56
C TRP A 36 -6.30 6.44 -6.35
N ARG A 37 -6.14 7.63 -5.76
CA ARG A 37 -5.28 8.67 -6.29
C ARG A 37 -4.03 8.80 -5.42
N PRO A 38 -2.82 8.84 -6.01
CA PRO A 38 -1.63 9.20 -5.23
C PRO A 38 -1.76 10.64 -4.72
N LEU A 39 -1.36 10.85 -3.47
CA LEU A 39 -1.26 12.17 -2.82
C LEU A 39 0.21 12.46 -2.49
N THR A 40 0.52 13.67 -2.02
CA THR A 40 1.85 14.00 -1.52
C THR A 40 2.27 13.00 -0.44
N PRO A 41 3.43 12.33 -0.60
CA PRO A 41 3.89 11.33 0.35
C PRO A 41 4.26 11.97 1.69
N LEU A 42 4.29 11.14 2.74
CA LEU A 42 4.77 11.55 4.04
C LEU A 42 6.21 12.10 3.95
N PRO A 43 6.57 13.14 4.73
CA PRO A 43 7.94 13.67 4.76
C PRO A 43 8.99 12.63 5.16
N ALA A 44 8.59 11.63 5.95
CA ALA A 44 9.41 10.49 6.34
C ALA A 44 8.56 9.20 6.42
N PRO A 45 9.16 8.02 6.20
CA PRO A 45 8.47 6.74 6.41
C PRO A 45 7.99 6.59 7.86
N LEU A 46 6.75 6.15 8.03
CA LEU A 46 6.11 6.00 9.33
C LEU A 46 5.18 4.77 9.32
N SER A 47 5.24 3.95 10.36
CA SER A 47 4.28 2.86 10.62
C SER A 47 3.61 3.03 11.98
N ASP A 48 2.54 2.28 12.27
CA ASP A 48 1.85 2.24 13.57
C ASP A 48 1.41 3.61 14.14
N PHE A 49 1.19 4.59 13.27
CA PHE A 49 0.65 5.89 13.66
C PHE A 49 -0.86 5.82 13.85
N SER A 50 -1.40 6.73 14.65
CA SER A 50 -2.84 6.98 14.70
C SER A 50 -3.20 8.05 13.68
N ALA A 51 -4.34 7.91 12.98
CA ALA A 51 -4.86 8.92 12.05
C ALA A 51 -6.26 9.38 12.51
N THR A 52 -6.55 10.67 12.40
CA THR A 52 -7.83 11.28 12.77
C THR A 52 -8.20 12.35 11.75
N LEU A 53 -9.49 12.41 11.39
CA LEU A 53 -10.06 13.51 10.62
C LEU A 53 -10.38 14.66 11.57
N LEU A 54 -9.84 15.85 11.27
CA LEU A 54 -10.17 17.07 11.96
C LEU A 54 -11.28 17.79 11.19
N ALA A 55 -12.26 18.31 11.94
CA ALA A 55 -13.47 18.89 11.38
C ALA A 55 -13.18 19.89 10.25
N ALA A 56 -13.90 19.75 9.13
CA ALA A 56 -13.83 20.59 7.94
C ALA A 56 -13.59 22.07 8.25
N THR A 57 -12.52 22.61 7.68
CA THR A 57 -12.22 24.03 7.69
C THR A 57 -13.16 24.73 6.72
N ALA A 58 -14.35 25.13 7.19
CA ALA A 58 -15.46 25.69 6.41
C ALA A 58 -16.29 24.68 5.59
N ALA A 59 -17.57 25.00 5.39
CA ALA A 59 -18.53 24.13 4.75
C ALA A 59 -18.14 23.87 3.28
N GLY A 60 -17.74 22.63 2.99
CA GLY A 60 -17.38 22.17 1.65
C GLY A 60 -15.90 21.87 1.44
N GLU A 61 -15.04 22.19 2.40
CA GLU A 61 -13.63 21.81 2.34
C GLU A 61 -13.41 20.38 2.88
N PRO A 62 -12.46 19.63 2.30
CA PRO A 62 -12.11 18.31 2.80
C PRO A 62 -11.54 18.40 4.21
N ASP A 63 -11.89 17.44 5.08
CA ASP A 63 -11.38 17.34 6.44
C ASP A 63 -9.85 17.23 6.43
N GLU A 64 -9.17 18.01 7.27
CA GLU A 64 -7.73 17.84 7.48
C GLU A 64 -7.45 16.48 8.14
N ILE A 65 -6.35 15.84 7.76
CA ILE A 65 -5.95 14.57 8.36
C ILE A 65 -4.80 14.83 9.30
N ALA A 66 -4.98 14.54 10.59
CA ALA A 66 -3.89 14.52 11.56
C ALA A 66 -3.42 13.08 11.76
N ILE A 67 -2.12 12.85 11.59
CA ILE A 67 -1.46 11.62 12.03
C ILE A 67 -0.59 11.92 13.24
N THR A 68 -0.58 11.04 14.23
CA THR A 68 0.20 11.23 15.46
C THR A 68 0.95 9.96 15.84
N GLY A 69 2.20 10.15 16.22
CA GLY A 69 3.09 9.11 16.73
C GLY A 69 3.59 8.15 15.66
N GLY A 70 3.78 6.89 16.02
CA GLY A 70 4.26 5.84 15.11
C GLY A 70 5.76 5.57 15.18
N CYS A 71 6.24 4.76 14.23
CA CYS A 71 7.63 4.31 14.14
C CYS A 71 8.32 4.85 12.88
N ALA A 72 9.39 5.64 13.08
CA ALA A 72 10.13 6.29 11.99
C ALA A 72 11.23 5.42 11.35
N ALA A 73 11.36 4.15 11.75
CA ALA A 73 12.35 3.22 11.25
C ALA A 73 11.72 1.83 11.03
N ALA A 74 12.45 0.97 10.33
CA ALA A 74 12.05 -0.43 10.20
C ALA A 74 11.90 -1.06 11.59
N GLN A 75 10.79 -1.75 11.81
CA GLN A 75 10.55 -2.48 13.05
C GLN A 75 11.51 -3.66 13.14
N GLU A 76 12.03 -3.88 14.33
CA GLU A 76 12.94 -4.97 14.62
C GLU A 76 12.17 -6.11 15.30
N LEU A 77 12.55 -7.35 14.99
CA LEU A 77 12.01 -8.51 15.69
C LEU A 77 12.86 -8.79 16.93
N LEU A 78 12.26 -8.65 18.12
CA LEU A 78 12.90 -8.99 19.39
C LEU A 78 12.28 -10.27 19.95
N CYS A 79 13.09 -11.30 20.13
CA CYS A 79 12.68 -12.54 20.78
C CYS A 79 13.22 -12.54 22.21
N LEU A 80 12.36 -12.81 23.20
CA LEU A 80 12.79 -12.89 24.60
C LEU A 80 13.49 -14.22 24.85
N GLU A 81 14.65 -14.19 25.51
CA GLU A 81 15.39 -15.41 25.81
C GLU A 81 14.56 -16.32 26.73
N GLY A 82 14.38 -17.58 26.32
CA GLY A 82 13.56 -18.55 27.05
C GLY A 82 12.06 -18.52 26.74
N ASP A 83 11.60 -17.65 25.84
CA ASP A 83 10.22 -17.62 25.33
C ASP A 83 10.23 -17.78 23.80
N ALA A 84 9.28 -18.55 23.25
CA ALA A 84 9.10 -18.68 21.80
C ALA A 84 8.42 -17.45 21.17
N SER A 85 8.02 -16.48 22.00
CA SER A 85 7.35 -15.26 21.57
C SER A 85 8.36 -14.22 21.09
N CYS A 86 8.22 -13.81 19.83
CA CYS A 86 8.94 -12.66 19.26
C CYS A 86 7.96 -11.50 19.05
N PHE A 87 8.43 -10.28 19.29
CA PHE A 87 7.64 -9.06 19.18
C PHE A 87 8.28 -8.11 18.16
N PHE A 88 7.46 -7.41 17.40
CA PHE A 88 7.94 -6.27 16.62
C PHE A 88 8.12 -5.09 17.58
N VAL A 89 9.32 -4.51 17.56
CA VAL A 89 9.70 -3.38 18.40
C VAL A 89 10.05 -2.22 17.50
N CYS A 90 9.55 -1.04 17.86
CA CYS A 90 9.95 0.18 17.21
C CYS A 90 11.21 0.76 17.89
N PRO A 91 12.37 0.84 17.22
CA PRO A 91 13.57 1.43 17.80
C PRO A 91 13.53 2.97 17.80
N SER A 92 12.59 3.57 17.07
CA SER A 92 12.48 5.02 16.88
C SER A 92 11.03 5.49 16.93
N ALA A 93 10.38 5.28 18.08
CA ALA A 93 9.03 5.75 18.30
C ALA A 93 9.03 7.29 18.35
N THR A 94 8.05 7.90 17.69
CA THR A 94 7.85 9.35 17.73
C THR A 94 6.51 9.67 18.37
N ASN A 95 6.36 10.92 18.85
CA ASN A 95 5.10 11.54 19.24
C ASN A 95 4.76 12.75 18.35
N THR A 96 5.48 12.94 17.24
CA THR A 96 5.21 13.99 16.25
C THR A 96 3.80 13.86 15.71
N THR A 97 3.13 15.00 15.56
CA THR A 97 1.90 15.12 14.81
C THR A 97 2.23 15.73 13.45
N LEU A 98 1.70 15.13 12.38
CA LEU A 98 1.74 15.70 11.03
C LEU A 98 0.30 15.94 10.59
N MET A 99 0.04 17.12 10.03
CA MET A 99 -1.24 17.50 9.48
C MET A 99 -1.15 17.54 7.96
N TYR A 100 -2.07 16.86 7.28
CA TYR A 100 -2.25 16.93 5.85
C TYR A 100 -3.39 17.89 5.51
N ASP A 101 -3.08 18.91 4.71
CA ASP A 101 -4.04 19.81 4.11
C ASP A 101 -4.40 19.27 2.71
N PRO A 102 -5.63 18.76 2.52
CA PRO A 102 -6.03 18.20 1.23
C PRO A 102 -6.27 19.25 0.14
N ALA A 103 -6.48 20.53 0.51
CA ALA A 103 -6.62 21.63 -0.46
C ALA A 103 -5.25 22.05 -1.00
N ALA A 104 -4.21 22.02 -0.17
CA ALA A 104 -2.83 22.30 -0.56
C ALA A 104 -2.06 21.06 -1.07
N ASP A 105 -2.58 19.85 -0.87
CA ASP A 105 -1.88 18.57 -1.09
C ASP A 105 -0.49 18.57 -0.44
N ALA A 106 -0.43 18.97 0.84
CA ALA A 106 0.82 19.21 1.54
C ALA A 106 0.75 18.80 3.02
N TRP A 107 1.91 18.42 3.55
CA TRP A 107 2.11 18.09 4.97
C TRP A 107 2.73 19.27 5.73
N ARG A 108 2.35 19.41 6.99
CA ARG A 108 2.97 20.30 7.98
C ARG A 108 3.08 19.60 9.34
N GLU A 109 4.04 20.04 10.16
CA GLU A 109 4.10 19.70 11.59
C GLU A 109 3.24 20.65 12.42
#